data_AF-A0A6B0ZL88-F1
#
_entry.id   AF-A0A6B0ZL88-F1
#
_cell.length_a   1.000
_cell.length_b   1.000
_cell.length_c   1.000
_cell.angle_alpha   90.00
_cell.angle_beta   90.00
_cell.angle_gamma   90.00
#
_symmetry.space_group_name_H-M   'P 1'
#
loop_
_entity.id
_entity.type
_entity.pdbx_description
1 polymer ?
#
loop_
_entity_poly.entity_id
_entity_poly.type
_entity_poly.pdbx_seq_one_letter_code
_entity_poly.pdbx_strand_id
1 'polypeptide(L)'
;MSQIDQYLAAAVERIGLDDFGSDDYLEGLTVLVDSLEAEAGMTDIGRFAIGEIITGALMGRLKAAAGLKARPEAADVAIEQPLVIIGLPRTGTTALHQLMAASPHFQGLELWLAEMPQPRPPRDQWEHS
;
A
#
# COMPACT_ATOMS: atom_id res chain seq x y z
N MET A 1 24.19 -9.20 2.09
CA MET A 1 22.88 -8.60 2.36
C MET A 1 22.06 -8.75 1.09
N SER A 2 20.93 -9.45 1.16
CA SER A 2 20.06 -9.64 0.01
C SER A 2 19.47 -8.30 -0.45
N GLN A 3 18.93 -8.24 -1.68
CA GLN A 3 18.23 -7.05 -2.17
C GLN A 3 16.94 -6.79 -1.37
N ILE A 4 16.27 -7.86 -0.92
CA ILE A 4 15.13 -7.77 -0.02
C ILE A 4 15.53 -7.13 1.31
N ASP A 5 16.66 -7.56 1.91
CA ASP A 5 17.17 -6.97 3.16
C ASP A 5 17.44 -5.47 3.00
N GLN A 6 17.91 -5.04 1.82
CA GLN A 6 18.12 -3.62 1.51
C GLN A 6 16.80 -2.84 1.50
N TYR A 7 15.75 -3.37 0.87
CA TYR A 7 14.44 -2.74 0.85
C TYR A 7 13.78 -2.70 2.24
N LEU A 8 13.91 -3.77 3.01
CA LEU A 8 13.44 -3.81 4.40
C LEU A 8 14.17 -2.76 5.24
N ALA A 9 15.50 -2.72 5.19
CA ALA A 9 16.31 -1.76 5.93
C ALA A 9 15.98 -0.30 5.53
N ALA A 10 15.82 -0.03 4.23
CA ALA A 10 15.45 1.29 3.74
C ALA A 10 14.06 1.73 4.23
N ALA A 11 13.08 0.82 4.27
CA ALA A 11 11.77 1.12 4.82
C ALA A 11 11.85 1.47 6.31
N VAL A 12 12.59 0.68 7.09
CA VAL A 12 12.83 0.93 8.53
C VAL A 12 13.50 2.29 8.74
N GLU A 13 14.55 2.59 7.99
CA GLU A 13 15.28 3.85 8.10
C GLU A 13 14.39 5.08 7.83
N ARG A 14 13.49 4.98 6.84
CA ARG A 14 12.63 6.10 6.42
C ARG A 14 11.55 6.46 7.43
N ILE A 15 11.00 5.49 8.17
CA ILE A 15 9.84 5.73 9.03
C ILE A 15 10.02 5.31 10.49
N GLY A 16 11.15 4.69 10.84
CA GLY A 16 11.50 4.30 12.22
C GLY A 16 10.67 3.16 12.80
N LEU A 17 9.98 2.38 11.97
CA LEU A 17 9.22 1.18 12.37
C LEU A 17 9.91 -0.06 11.84
N ASP A 18 9.98 -1.13 12.62
CA ASP A 18 10.68 -2.38 12.29
C ASP A 18 9.83 -3.66 12.44
N ASP A 19 8.60 -3.54 12.93
CA ASP A 19 7.64 -4.64 13.07
C ASP A 19 6.75 -4.77 11.81
N PHE A 20 7.16 -5.64 10.89
CA PHE A 20 6.41 -5.94 9.65
C PHE A 20 5.20 -6.87 9.86
N GLY A 21 4.94 -7.32 11.09
CA GLY A 21 3.91 -8.32 11.39
C GLY A 21 4.26 -9.71 10.85
N SER A 22 3.29 -10.38 10.24
CA SER A 22 3.44 -11.70 9.60
C SER A 22 4.54 -11.70 8.52
N ASP A 23 5.15 -12.84 8.25
CA ASP A 23 6.13 -13.04 7.18
C ASP A 23 5.52 -13.53 5.85
N ASP A 24 4.20 -13.67 5.79
CA ASP A 24 3.42 -14.14 4.62
C ASP A 24 3.72 -13.42 3.29
N TYR A 25 4.16 -12.18 3.35
CA TYR A 25 4.50 -11.36 2.19
C TYR A 25 5.87 -11.69 1.59
N LEU A 26 6.78 -12.31 2.35
CA LEU A 26 8.17 -12.52 1.92
C LEU A 26 8.26 -13.48 0.74
N GLU A 27 7.38 -14.48 0.66
CA GLU A 27 7.34 -15.41 -0.48
C GLU A 27 7.06 -14.67 -1.79
N GLY A 28 5.96 -13.90 -1.84
CA GLY A 28 5.58 -13.13 -3.02
C GLY A 28 6.60 -12.05 -3.39
N LEU A 29 7.18 -11.37 -2.38
CA LEU A 29 8.23 -10.39 -2.60
C LEU A 29 9.50 -11.02 -3.17
N THR A 30 9.88 -12.21 -2.68
CA THR A 30 11.05 -12.94 -3.19
C THR A 30 10.87 -13.30 -4.66
N VAL A 31 9.72 -13.88 -5.01
CA VAL A 31 9.39 -14.21 -6.41
C VAL A 31 9.41 -12.96 -7.31
N LEU A 32 8.86 -11.84 -6.83
CA LEU A 32 8.87 -10.57 -7.57
C LEU A 32 10.30 -10.07 -7.82
N VAL A 33 11.12 -10.01 -6.77
CA VAL A 33 12.50 -9.50 -6.87
C VAL A 33 13.34 -10.41 -7.78
N ASP A 34 13.22 -11.73 -7.63
CA ASP A 34 13.95 -12.69 -8.47
C ASP A 34 13.56 -12.56 -9.95
N SER A 35 12.27 -12.40 -10.26
CA SER A 35 11.80 -12.19 -11.64
C SER A 35 12.26 -10.85 -12.22
N LEU A 36 12.22 -9.77 -11.42
CA LEU A 36 12.73 -8.46 -11.85
C LEU A 36 14.22 -8.54 -12.21
N GLU A 37 15.02 -9.23 -11.41
CA GLU A 37 16.46 -9.39 -11.69
C GLU A 37 16.74 -10.30 -12.89
N ALA A 38 16.03 -11.42 -13.00
CA ALA A 38 16.31 -12.43 -14.02
C ALA A 38 15.73 -12.08 -15.40
N GLU A 39 14.57 -11.42 -15.46
CA GLU A 39 13.74 -11.38 -16.68
C GLU A 39 13.43 -9.96 -17.16
N ALA A 40 13.36 -8.96 -16.27
CA ALA A 40 12.79 -7.66 -16.64
C ALA A 40 13.71 -6.78 -17.49
N GLY A 41 15.00 -7.11 -17.63
CA GLY A 41 15.94 -6.35 -18.46
C GLY A 41 16.03 -4.87 -18.08
N MET A 42 15.96 -4.57 -16.78
CA MET A 42 15.79 -3.21 -16.27
C MET A 42 17.00 -2.33 -16.58
N THR A 43 16.73 -1.08 -16.97
CA THR A 43 17.73 0.00 -16.95
C THR A 43 18.03 0.40 -15.50
N ASP A 44 19.14 1.12 -15.28
CA ASP A 44 19.50 1.61 -13.95
C ASP A 44 18.39 2.49 -13.33
N ILE A 45 17.74 3.32 -14.16
CA ILE A 45 16.62 4.16 -13.73
C ILE A 45 15.41 3.29 -13.36
N GLY A 46 15.12 2.24 -14.14
CA GLY A 46 14.03 1.32 -13.85
C GLY A 46 14.24 0.56 -12.54
N ARG A 47 15.48 0.13 -12.29
CA ARG A 47 15.90 -0.53 -11.04
C ARG A 47 15.75 0.40 -9.83
N PHE A 48 16.14 1.66 -9.97
CA PHE A 48 15.91 2.67 -8.91
C PHE A 48 14.41 2.86 -8.65
N ALA A 49 13.61 3.09 -9.70
CA ALA A 49 12.18 3.33 -9.57
C ALA A 49 11.42 2.16 -8.94
N ILE A 50 11.72 0.92 -9.33
CA ILE A 50 11.07 -0.26 -8.73
C ILE A 50 11.49 -0.44 -7.27
N GLY A 51 12.74 -0.13 -6.94
CA GLY A 51 13.21 -0.14 -5.56
C GLY A 51 12.46 0.85 -4.66
N GLU A 52 12.16 2.04 -5.16
CA GLU A 52 11.32 3.02 -4.47
C GLU A 52 9.88 2.53 -4.28
N ILE A 53 9.29 1.89 -5.30
CA ILE A 53 7.94 1.32 -5.22
C ILE A 53 7.88 0.21 -4.16
N ILE A 54 8.83 -0.73 -4.18
CA ILE A 54 8.90 -1.83 -3.22
C ILE A 54 9.10 -1.27 -1.80
N THR A 55 10.03 -0.31 -1.63
CA THR A 55 10.29 0.32 -0.33
C THR A 55 9.06 1.05 0.19
N GLY A 56 8.32 1.77 -0.67
CA GLY A 56 7.08 2.45 -0.31
C GLY A 56 5.98 1.47 0.13
N ALA A 57 5.83 0.33 -0.56
CA ALA A 57 4.89 -0.71 -0.15
C ALA A 57 5.25 -1.32 1.22
N LEU A 58 6.54 -1.53 1.49
CA LEU A 58 7.06 -2.00 2.78
C LEU A 58 6.82 -0.98 3.91
N MET A 59 6.98 0.32 3.63
CA MET A 59 6.60 1.38 4.56
C MET A 59 5.10 1.36 4.87
N GLY A 60 4.25 1.16 3.86
CA GLY A 60 2.82 1.00 4.02
C GLY A 60 2.47 -0.21 4.91
N ARG A 61 3.16 -1.34 4.74
CA ARG A 61 3.02 -2.53 5.59
C ARG A 61 3.37 -2.23 7.04
N LEU A 62 4.52 -1.62 7.30
CA LEU A 62 4.95 -1.22 8.66
C LEU A 62 3.92 -0.30 9.33
N LYS A 63 3.39 0.68 8.59
CA LYS A 63 2.34 1.60 9.08
C LYS A 63 1.05 0.86 9.41
N ALA A 64 0.64 -0.09 8.56
CA ALA A 64 -0.55 -0.91 8.80
C ALA A 64 -0.38 -1.81 10.03
N ALA A 65 0.75 -2.51 10.14
CA ALA A 65 1.06 -3.39 11.29
C ALA A 65 1.08 -2.60 12.61
N ALA A 66 1.80 -1.47 12.65
CA ALA A 66 1.81 -0.59 13.81
C ALA A 66 0.42 -0.03 14.13
N GLY A 67 -0.35 0.34 13.10
CA GLY A 67 -1.71 0.88 13.24
C GLY A 67 -2.70 -0.11 13.83
N LEU A 68 -2.66 -1.37 13.40
CA LEU A 68 -3.50 -2.46 13.93
C LEU A 68 -3.09 -2.83 15.35
N LYS A 69 -1.79 -2.84 15.66
CA LYS A 69 -1.28 -3.09 17.03
C LYS A 69 -1.68 -1.97 18.00
N ALA A 70 -1.69 -0.73 17.53
CA ALA A 70 -2.10 0.43 18.32
C ALA A 70 -3.62 0.54 18.52
N ARG A 71 -4.41 -0.05 17.61
CA ARG A 71 -5.88 -0.03 17.63
C ARG A 71 -6.45 -1.42 17.29
N PRO A 72 -6.33 -2.39 18.22
CA PRO A 72 -6.84 -3.74 17.99
C PRO A 72 -8.36 -3.76 17.74
N GLU A 73 -9.11 -2.80 18.27
CA GLU A 73 -10.56 -2.64 18.04
C GLU A 73 -10.92 -2.36 16.58
N ALA A 74 -9.95 -1.93 15.76
CA ALA A 74 -10.18 -1.76 14.32
C ALA A 74 -10.52 -3.08 13.62
N ALA A 75 -10.11 -4.23 14.19
CA ALA A 75 -10.47 -5.55 13.67
C ALA A 75 -11.96 -5.90 13.87
N ASP A 76 -12.64 -5.22 14.79
CA ASP A 76 -14.06 -5.45 15.10
C ASP A 76 -15.00 -4.61 14.21
N VAL A 77 -14.45 -3.72 13.38
CA VAL A 77 -15.25 -2.87 12.47
C VAL A 77 -15.81 -3.73 11.33
N ALA A 78 -17.12 -3.94 11.33
CA ALA A 78 -17.81 -4.66 10.27
C ALA A 78 -17.79 -3.87 8.94
N ILE A 79 -17.33 -4.53 7.87
CA ILE A 79 -17.43 -3.99 6.50
C ILE A 79 -18.71 -4.54 5.87
N GLU A 80 -19.80 -3.78 6.02
CA GLU A 80 -21.12 -4.17 5.51
C GLU A 80 -21.29 -3.76 4.04
N GLN A 81 -21.76 -4.71 3.22
CA GLN A 81 -22.12 -4.49 1.81
C GLN A 81 -21.04 -3.74 0.97
N PRO A 82 -19.77 -4.19 0.97
CA PRO A 82 -18.73 -3.52 0.20
C PRO A 82 -19.01 -3.60 -1.31
N LEU A 83 -18.84 -2.47 -1.99
CA LEU A 83 -18.88 -2.41 -3.46
C LEU A 83 -17.46 -2.53 -4.01
N VAL A 84 -17.22 -3.57 -4.80
CA VAL A 84 -15.94 -3.79 -5.48
C VAL A 84 -16.13 -3.59 -6.98
N ILE A 85 -15.40 -2.65 -7.57
CA ILE A 85 -15.44 -2.37 -9.01
C ILE A 85 -14.26 -3.09 -9.66
N ILE A 86 -14.56 -4.05 -10.54
CA ILE A 86 -13.59 -4.80 -11.33
C ILE A 86 -13.88 -4.64 -12.83
N GLY A 87 -12.83 -4.73 -13.65
CA GLY A 87 -12.94 -4.65 -15.10
C GLY A 87 -11.56 -4.49 -15.73
N LEU A 88 -11.47 -4.70 -17.04
CA LEU A 88 -10.21 -4.50 -17.76
C LEU A 88 -9.77 -3.03 -17.68
N PRO A 89 -8.46 -2.75 -17.74
CA PRO A 89 -7.99 -1.38 -17.93
C PRO A 89 -8.72 -0.73 -19.10
N ARG A 90 -9.08 0.55 -18.96
CA ARG A 90 -9.76 1.35 -20.01
C ARG A 90 -11.21 0.98 -20.30
N THR A 91 -11.92 0.34 -19.37
CA THR A 91 -13.37 0.03 -19.47
C THR A 91 -14.27 1.00 -18.69
N GLY A 92 -13.74 2.16 -18.28
CA GLY A 92 -14.49 3.16 -17.51
C GLY A 92 -14.57 2.88 -16.00
N THR A 93 -13.90 1.84 -15.50
CA THR A 93 -13.84 1.52 -14.05
C THR A 93 -13.33 2.68 -13.21
N THR A 94 -12.37 3.47 -13.69
CA THR A 94 -11.89 4.68 -13.01
C THR A 94 -12.98 5.75 -12.87
N ALA A 95 -13.80 5.95 -13.91
CA ALA A 95 -14.89 6.93 -13.86
C ALA A 95 -15.99 6.46 -12.90
N LEU A 96 -16.35 5.17 -12.95
CA LEU A 96 -17.31 4.58 -12.03
C LEU A 96 -16.81 4.67 -10.57
N HIS A 97 -15.54 4.33 -10.31
CA HIS A 97 -14.97 4.41 -8.96
C HIS A 97 -15.04 5.83 -8.41
N GLN A 98 -14.67 6.84 -9.20
CA GLN A 98 -14.77 8.24 -8.79
C GLN A 98 -16.20 8.69 -8.55
N LEU A 99 -17.14 8.29 -9.41
CA LEU A 99 -18.56 8.61 -9.25
C LEU A 99 -19.11 8.04 -7.94
N MET A 100 -18.78 6.78 -7.62
CA MET A 100 -19.19 6.16 -6.36
C MET A 100 -18.52 6.82 -5.16
N ALA A 101 -17.22 7.11 -5.22
CA ALA A 101 -16.48 7.74 -4.13
C ALA A 101 -16.92 9.20 -3.84
N ALA A 102 -17.56 9.89 -4.79
CA ALA A 102 -18.10 11.22 -4.59
C ALA A 102 -19.41 11.24 -3.79
N SER A 103 -20.09 10.10 -3.66
CA SER A 103 -21.33 9.99 -2.88
C SER A 103 -21.02 9.97 -1.38
N PRO A 104 -21.76 10.72 -0.54
CA PRO A 104 -21.57 10.70 0.91
C PRO A 104 -21.93 9.35 1.56
N HIS A 105 -22.57 8.45 0.80
CA HIS A 105 -22.94 7.11 1.26
C HIS A 105 -21.82 6.08 1.07
N PHE A 106 -20.74 6.44 0.36
CA PHE A 106 -19.62 5.54 0.11
C PHE A 106 -18.32 6.16 0.61
N GLN A 107 -17.41 5.28 1.03
CA GLN A 107 -16.05 5.64 1.40
C GLN A 107 -15.10 5.00 0.37
N GLY A 108 -14.55 5.82 -0.54
CA GLY A 108 -13.51 5.40 -1.48
C GLY A 108 -12.13 5.30 -0.82
N LEU A 109 -11.18 4.60 -1.44
CA LEU A 109 -9.79 4.56 -0.97
C LEU A 109 -9.00 5.74 -1.57
N GLU A 110 -8.61 6.69 -0.73
CA GLU A 110 -7.78 7.82 -1.16
C GLU A 110 -6.32 7.40 -1.30
N LEU A 111 -5.63 7.90 -2.33
CA LEU A 111 -4.26 7.50 -2.65
C LEU A 111 -3.31 7.67 -1.46
N TRP A 112 -3.37 8.81 -0.77
CA TRP A 112 -2.52 9.10 0.37
C TRP A 112 -2.76 8.16 1.57
N LEU A 113 -4.00 7.67 1.76
CA LEU A 113 -4.33 6.65 2.76
C LEU A 113 -3.85 5.27 2.33
N ALA A 114 -3.81 4.98 1.03
CA ALA A 114 -3.28 3.74 0.50
C ALA A 114 -1.76 3.66 0.66
N GLU A 115 -1.05 4.78 0.44
CA GLU A 115 0.41 4.87 0.57
C GLU A 115 0.86 4.89 2.04
N MET A 116 0.10 5.60 2.90
CA MET A 116 0.40 5.73 4.33
C MET A 116 -0.82 5.38 5.19
N PRO A 117 -1.08 4.07 5.42
CA PRO A 117 -2.26 3.61 6.14
C PRO A 117 -2.41 4.23 7.52
N GLN A 118 -3.59 4.78 7.76
CA GLN A 118 -4.04 5.35 9.04
C GLN A 118 -5.56 5.49 9.06
N PRO A 119 -6.20 5.70 10.24
CA PRO A 119 -7.59 6.10 10.30
C PRO A 119 -7.79 7.37 9.50
N ARG A 120 -8.86 7.39 8.71
CA ARG A 120 -9.23 8.55 7.93
C ARG A 120 -9.59 9.71 8.86
N PRO A 121 -8.91 10.86 8.78
CA PRO A 121 -9.30 12.07 9.49
C PRO A 121 -10.59 12.65 8.89
N PRO A 122 -11.33 13.49 9.63
CA PRO A 122 -12.46 14.24 9.11
C PRO A 122 -12.09 15.04 7.85
N ARG A 123 -12.99 15.09 6.85
CA ARG A 123 -12.70 15.65 5.52
C ARG A 123 -12.35 17.13 5.54
N ASP A 124 -12.88 17.89 6.48
CA ASP A 124 -12.57 19.30 6.71
C ASP A 124 -11.15 19.55 7.24
N GLN A 125 -10.49 18.51 7.75
CA GLN A 125 -9.09 18.54 8.22
C GLN A 125 -8.10 18.07 7.16
N TRP A 126 -8.59 17.74 5.96
CA TRP A 126 -7.72 17.43 4.84
C TRP A 126 -7.21 18.78 4.34
N GLU A 127 -6.15 19.30 4.98
CA GLU A 127 -5.35 20.35 4.36
C GLU A 127 -4.94 19.89 2.96
N HIS A 128 -4.70 20.85 2.06
CA HIS A 128 -4.36 20.67 0.65
C HIS A 128 -3.11 19.77 0.48
N SER A 129 -3.30 18.47 0.70
CA SER A 129 -2.27 17.44 0.82
C SER A 129 -1.56 17.26 -0.51
#